data_AF-A0AAE6JDK2-F1
#
_entry.id   AF-A0AAE6JDK2-F1
#
_cell.length_a   1.000
_cell.length_b   1.000
_cell.length_c   1.000
_cell.angle_alpha   90.00
_cell.angle_beta   90.00
_cell.angle_gamma   90.00
#
_symmetry.space_group_name_H-M   'P 1'
#
loop_
_entity.id
_entity.type
_entity.pdbx_description
1 polymer ?
#
loop_
_entity_poly.entity_id
_entity_poly.type
_entity_poly.pdbx_seq_one_letter_code
_entity_poly.pdbx_strand_id
1 'polypeptide(L)'
;MKERTVLGFKPALEAGYEPRNYSWSPEIVPVGVYEATLDFMIWSNKHIAVDCYLSTDDNKHIRLTAYRNKADDYMAGAVAVACLPFGTRLMVTVALNGNGNPKWTDAAVISDGEPSAG
;
A
#
# COMPACT_ATOMS: atom_id res chain seq x y z
N MET A 1 -13.31 -5.93 -16.09
CA MET A 1 -12.14 -5.16 -15.60
C MET A 1 -12.48 -4.75 -14.17
N LYS A 2 -11.63 -5.04 -13.17
CA LYS A 2 -11.89 -4.54 -11.80
C LYS A 2 -11.69 -3.03 -11.79
N GLU A 3 -12.58 -2.31 -11.12
CA GLU A 3 -12.47 -0.87 -10.97
C GLU A 3 -11.26 -0.54 -10.09
N ARG A 4 -10.47 0.47 -10.50
CA ARG A 4 -9.32 0.93 -9.73
C ARG A 4 -9.79 1.95 -8.70
N THR A 5 -9.37 1.80 -7.47
CA THR A 5 -9.73 2.65 -6.32
C THR A 5 -8.70 3.76 -6.07
N VAL A 6 -7.73 3.92 -6.97
CA VAL A 6 -6.62 4.87 -6.85
C VAL A 6 -7.07 6.30 -7.20
N LEU A 7 -6.81 7.24 -6.30
CA LEU A 7 -7.16 8.64 -6.48
C LEU A 7 -6.11 9.42 -7.29
N GLY A 8 -6.55 10.52 -7.90
CA GLY A 8 -5.64 11.58 -8.29
C GLY A 8 -5.16 12.37 -7.07
N PHE A 9 -4.02 13.05 -7.18
CA PHE A 9 -3.45 13.82 -6.06
C PHE A 9 -4.40 14.90 -5.53
N LYS A 10 -5.00 15.72 -6.41
CA LYS A 10 -5.97 16.76 -6.00
C LYS A 10 -7.22 16.17 -5.35
N PRO A 11 -7.92 15.18 -5.96
CA PRO A 11 -9.04 14.50 -5.32
C PRO A 11 -8.73 13.94 -3.93
N ALA A 12 -7.53 13.39 -3.73
CA ALA A 12 -7.13 12.87 -2.43
C ALA A 12 -7.02 13.97 -1.38
N LEU A 13 -6.43 15.12 -1.72
CA LEU A 13 -6.37 16.27 -0.82
C LEU A 13 -7.77 16.84 -0.52
N GLU A 14 -8.64 16.92 -1.52
CA GLU A 14 -10.03 17.38 -1.35
C GLU A 14 -10.85 16.42 -0.46
N ALA A 15 -10.55 15.13 -0.49
CA ALA A 15 -11.13 14.13 0.40
C ALA A 15 -10.53 14.16 1.83
N GLY A 16 -9.56 15.04 2.10
CA GLY A 16 -8.93 15.20 3.42
C GLY A 16 -7.74 14.29 3.68
N TYR A 17 -7.25 13.55 2.68
CA TYR A 17 -6.04 12.75 2.85
C TYR A 17 -4.79 13.63 2.82
N GLU A 18 -3.83 13.33 3.70
CA GLU A 18 -2.57 14.06 3.80
C GLU A 18 -1.35 13.14 3.49
N PRO A 19 -0.97 12.99 2.21
CA PRO A 19 0.17 12.14 1.79
C PRO A 19 1.49 12.45 2.52
N ARG A 20 1.67 13.71 2.92
CA ARG A 20 2.86 14.20 3.62
C ARG A 20 3.05 13.60 5.02
N ASN A 21 1.98 13.05 5.61
CA ASN A 21 2.03 12.44 6.95
C ASN A 21 2.60 11.01 6.91
N TYR A 22 2.87 10.46 5.71
CA TYR A 22 3.35 9.10 5.52
C TYR A 22 4.79 9.10 5.03
N SER A 23 5.63 8.27 5.65
CA SER A 23 7.06 8.22 5.35
C SER A 23 7.43 7.04 4.44
N TRP A 24 8.40 7.26 3.59
CA TRP A 24 9.07 6.22 2.78
C TRP A 24 10.51 5.98 3.24
N SER A 25 10.95 6.65 4.31
CA SER A 25 12.32 6.55 4.83
C SER A 25 12.60 5.15 5.40
N PRO A 26 13.79 4.57 5.17
CA PRO A 26 14.20 3.30 5.77
C PRO A 26 14.16 3.29 7.30
N GLU A 27 14.22 4.45 7.95
CA GLU A 27 14.14 4.56 9.41
C GLU A 27 12.72 4.35 9.95
N ILE A 28 11.71 4.62 9.12
CA ILE A 28 10.29 4.53 9.51
C ILE A 28 9.64 3.28 8.94
N VAL A 29 9.94 2.91 7.70
CA VAL A 29 9.35 1.74 7.03
C VAL A 29 10.03 0.47 7.55
N PRO A 30 9.32 -0.40 8.29
CA PRO A 30 9.93 -1.63 8.78
C PRO A 30 10.21 -2.60 7.64
N VAL A 31 11.30 -3.37 7.79
CA VAL A 31 11.67 -4.47 6.90
C VAL A 31 11.19 -5.78 7.52
N GLY A 32 10.67 -6.70 6.70
CA GLY A 32 10.11 -7.96 7.13
C GLY A 32 8.65 -8.11 6.73
N VAL A 33 7.94 -8.97 7.46
CA VAL A 33 6.51 -9.24 7.25
C VAL A 33 5.72 -8.69 8.42
N TYR A 34 4.68 -7.90 8.15
CA TYR A 34 3.88 -7.26 9.19
C TYR A 34 2.49 -6.88 8.65
N GLU A 35 1.55 -6.62 9.57
CA GLU A 35 0.23 -6.15 9.22
C GLU A 35 0.20 -4.63 9.01
N ALA A 36 -0.58 -4.21 8.02
CA ALA A 36 -0.87 -2.80 7.78
C ALA A 36 -2.26 -2.63 7.17
N THR A 37 -2.90 -1.50 7.48
CA THR A 37 -4.17 -1.09 6.90
C THR A 37 -3.92 -0.12 5.75
N LEU A 38 -4.54 -0.36 4.61
CA LEU A 38 -4.46 0.53 3.44
C LEU A 38 -5.39 1.72 3.64
N ASP A 39 -4.85 2.89 3.97
CA ASP A 39 -5.66 4.09 4.26
C ASP A 39 -6.18 4.73 2.98
N PHE A 40 -5.31 4.90 1.98
CA PHE A 40 -5.66 5.42 0.66
C PHE A 40 -4.55 5.15 -0.37
N MET A 41 -4.85 5.43 -1.64
CA MET A 41 -3.91 5.26 -2.75
C MET A 41 -3.96 6.44 -3.70
N ILE A 42 -2.79 6.85 -4.21
CA ILE A 42 -2.67 7.93 -5.19
C ILE A 42 -1.79 7.49 -6.36
N TRP A 43 -2.12 7.94 -7.56
CA TRP A 43 -1.25 7.81 -8.72
C TRP A 43 0.06 8.57 -8.50
N SER A 44 1.20 7.90 -8.67
CA SER A 44 2.48 8.55 -8.48
C SER A 44 2.74 9.59 -9.59
N ASN A 45 3.16 10.80 -9.20
CA ASN A 45 3.48 11.86 -10.16
C ASN A 45 4.84 11.66 -10.85
N LYS A 46 5.73 10.84 -10.28
CA LYS A 46 7.11 10.66 -10.75
C LYS A 46 7.31 9.39 -11.58
N HIS A 47 6.52 8.36 -11.32
CA HIS A 47 6.68 7.05 -11.90
C HIS A 47 5.33 6.50 -12.36
N ILE A 48 5.35 5.54 -13.28
CA ILE A 48 4.15 4.78 -13.64
C ILE A 48 3.91 3.74 -12.53
N ALA A 49 3.35 4.22 -11.42
CA ALA A 49 3.19 3.48 -10.18
C ALA A 49 2.01 4.01 -9.37
N VAL A 50 1.60 3.22 -8.36
CA VAL A 50 0.65 3.62 -7.33
C VAL A 50 1.40 3.77 -6.02
N ASP A 51 1.23 4.92 -5.38
CA ASP A 51 1.68 5.15 -4.02
C ASP A 51 0.56 4.73 -3.07
N CYS A 52 0.82 3.70 -2.27
CA CYS A 52 -0.07 3.17 -1.25
C CYS A 52 0.34 3.71 0.11
N TYR A 53 -0.62 4.30 0.82
CA TYR A 53 -0.44 4.92 2.13
C TYR A 53 -1.07 3.98 3.16
N LEU A 54 -0.25 3.53 4.11
CA LEU A 54 -0.64 2.49 5.06
C LEU A 54 -0.33 2.86 6.51
N SER A 55 -1.19 2.42 7.40
CA SER A 55 -1.04 2.48 8.85
C SER A 55 -0.69 1.10 9.39
N THR A 56 0.46 0.97 10.03
CA THR A 56 0.86 -0.26 10.73
C THR A 56 0.24 -0.31 12.14
N ASP A 57 0.13 -1.49 12.75
CA ASP A 57 -0.36 -1.63 14.14
C ASP A 57 0.49 -0.86 15.18
N ASP A 58 1.76 -0.60 14.86
CA ASP A 58 2.66 0.22 15.70
C ASP A 58 2.46 1.73 15.49
N ASN A 59 1.31 2.15 14.95
CA ASN A 59 0.94 3.54 14.63
C ASN A 59 1.91 4.28 13.68
N LYS A 60 2.69 3.54 12.88
CA LYS A 60 3.51 4.14 11.82
C LYS A 60 2.69 4.36 10.56
N HIS A 61 2.79 5.56 10.01
CA HIS A 61 2.26 5.91 8.70
C HIS A 61 3.36 5.75 7.65
N ILE A 62 3.23 4.74 6.80
CA ILE A 62 4.23 4.37 5.81
C ILE A 62 3.69 4.51 4.39
N ARG A 63 4.58 4.77 3.44
CA ARG A 63 4.28 4.78 2.02
C ARG A 63 5.05 3.68 1.29
N LEU A 64 4.32 2.78 0.66
CA LEU A 64 4.86 1.74 -0.21
C LEU A 64 4.40 1.97 -1.65
N THR A 65 5.28 1.75 -2.62
CA THR A 65 4.98 2.01 -4.03
C THR A 65 4.86 0.70 -4.80
N ALA A 66 3.72 0.51 -5.48
CA ALA A 66 3.50 -0.60 -6.41
C ALA A 66 3.74 -0.13 -7.84
N TYR A 67 4.78 -0.68 -8.47
CA TYR A 67 5.16 -0.33 -9.84
C TYR A 67 4.34 -1.14 -10.85
N ARG A 68 4.04 -0.52 -12.00
CA ARG A 68 3.38 -1.20 -13.12
C ARG A 68 4.26 -2.34 -13.63
N ASN A 69 3.70 -3.54 -13.74
CA ASN A 69 4.36 -4.70 -14.34
C ASN A 69 4.17 -4.72 -15.87
N LYS A 70 4.73 -5.73 -16.55
CA LYS A 70 4.61 -5.88 -18.02
C LYS A 70 3.17 -6.15 -18.50
N ALA A 71 2.29 -6.62 -17.62
CA ALA A 71 0.90 -6.90 -17.90
C ALA A 71 -0.04 -5.68 -17.69
N ASP A 72 0.52 -4.51 -17.37
CA ASP A 72 -0.25 -3.30 -16.99
C ASP A 72 -1.02 -3.43 -15.67
N ASP A 73 -0.51 -4.26 -14.77
CA ASP A 73 -1.03 -4.40 -13.42
C ASP A 73 -0.11 -3.75 -12.38
N TYR A 74 -0.70 -3.31 -11.28
CA TYR A 74 -0.02 -2.75 -10.13
C TYR A 74 -0.12 -3.78 -9.02
N MET A 75 0.91 -4.63 -8.93
CA MET A 75 0.90 -5.83 -8.10
C MET A 75 1.88 -5.72 -6.93
N ALA A 76 1.47 -6.22 -5.77
CA ALA A 76 2.37 -6.63 -4.71
C ALA A 76 2.19 -8.14 -4.53
N GLY A 77 3.16 -8.94 -5.00
CA GLY A 77 2.96 -10.38 -5.12
C GLY A 77 1.82 -10.73 -6.07
N ALA A 78 0.85 -11.50 -5.57
CA ALA A 78 -0.37 -11.88 -6.30
C ALA A 78 -1.53 -10.87 -6.14
N VAL A 79 -1.36 -9.81 -5.33
CA VAL A 79 -2.43 -8.85 -5.04
C VAL A 79 -2.38 -7.66 -5.99
N ALA A 80 -3.48 -7.43 -6.71
CA ALA A 80 -3.69 -6.24 -7.53
C ALA A 80 -4.06 -5.04 -6.63
N VAL A 81 -3.05 -4.37 -6.07
CA VAL A 81 -3.24 -3.37 -5.02
C VAL A 81 -4.08 -2.18 -5.48
N ALA A 82 -3.97 -1.79 -6.75
CA ALA A 82 -4.72 -0.67 -7.31
C ALA A 82 -6.25 -0.88 -7.35
N CYS A 83 -6.72 -2.10 -7.07
CA CYS A 83 -8.13 -2.47 -7.05
C CYS A 83 -8.64 -2.75 -5.62
N LEU A 84 -7.81 -2.57 -4.60
CA LEU A 84 -8.20 -2.80 -3.21
C LEU A 84 -9.03 -1.64 -2.65
N PRO A 85 -10.11 -1.90 -1.90
CA PRO A 85 -10.81 -0.84 -1.19
C PRO A 85 -9.92 -0.25 -0.09
N PHE A 86 -10.14 1.02 0.25
CA PHE A 86 -9.52 1.64 1.41
C PHE A 86 -10.06 0.97 2.69
N GLY A 87 -9.22 0.89 3.72
CA GLY A 87 -9.45 0.11 4.93
C GLY A 87 -9.09 -1.38 4.80
N THR A 88 -8.63 -1.85 3.64
CA THR A 88 -8.18 -3.25 3.49
C THR A 88 -6.98 -3.51 4.40
N ARG A 89 -7.07 -4.54 5.25
CA ARG A 89 -5.95 -5.05 6.03
C ARG A 89 -5.10 -6.00 5.19
N LEU A 90 -3.79 -5.80 5.24
CA LEU A 90 -2.80 -6.49 4.44
C LEU A 90 -1.71 -7.06 5.33
N MET A 91 -1.30 -8.28 5.05
CA MET A 91 -0.01 -8.81 5.46
C MET A 91 1.00 -8.35 4.40
N VAL A 92 1.83 -7.36 4.72
CA VAL A 92 2.80 -6.78 3.79
C VAL A 92 4.18 -7.41 3.99
N THR A 93 4.90 -7.64 2.90
CA THR A 93 6.30 -8.06 2.94
C THR A 93 7.18 -6.98 2.32
N VAL A 94 8.12 -6.47 3.11
CA VAL A 94 9.10 -5.46 2.69
C VAL A 94 10.50 -6.03 2.83
N ALA A 95 11.30 -5.88 1.78
CA ALA A 95 12.72 -6.24 1.75
C ALA A 95 13.57 -5.01 1.41
N LEU A 96 14.85 -5.03 1.73
CA LEU A 96 15.78 -4.00 1.25
C LEU A 96 16.15 -4.26 -0.22
N ASN A 97 16.21 -3.20 -1.02
CA ASN A 97 16.80 -3.25 -2.36
C ASN A 97 18.34 -3.18 -2.29
N GLY A 98 19.00 -3.28 -3.45
CA GLY A 98 20.47 -3.21 -3.53
C GLY A 98 21.10 -1.91 -3.04
N ASN A 99 20.30 -0.86 -2.84
CA ASN A 99 20.72 0.44 -2.31
C ASN A 99 20.31 0.62 -0.83
N GLY A 100 19.84 -0.42 -0.15
CA GLY A 100 19.42 -0.37 1.25
C GLY A 100 18.09 0.36 1.49
N ASN A 101 17.28 0.59 0.45
CA ASN A 101 15.95 1.21 0.61
C ASN A 101 14.86 0.13 0.71
N PRO A 102 13.80 0.36 1.51
CA PRO A 102 12.67 -0.54 1.60
C PRO A 102 11.97 -0.68 0.25
N LYS A 103 11.66 -1.92 -0.12
CA LYS A 103 10.96 -2.32 -1.33
C LYS A 103 9.81 -3.23 -0.95
N TRP A 104 8.62 -2.88 -1.39
CA TRP A 104 7.45 -3.74 -1.27
C TRP A 104 7.58 -4.92 -2.24
N THR A 105 7.61 -6.14 -1.71
CA THR A 105 7.83 -7.35 -2.53
C THR A 105 6.59 -8.23 -2.62
N ASP A 106 5.77 -8.27 -1.57
CA ASP A 106 4.59 -9.12 -1.52
C ASP A 106 3.50 -8.51 -0.62
N ALA A 107 2.25 -8.92 -0.85
CA ALA A 107 1.13 -8.62 0.02
C ALA A 107 0.10 -9.75 -0.04
N ALA A 108 -0.60 -9.98 1.07
CA ALA A 108 -1.78 -10.82 1.14
C ALA A 108 -2.91 -10.08 1.86
N VAL A 109 -4.15 -10.23 1.40
CA VAL A 109 -5.33 -9.67 2.08
C VAL A 109 -5.62 -10.51 3.32
N ILE A 110 -5.75 -9.84 4.47
CA ILE A 110 -6.17 -10.48 5.71
C ILE A 110 -7.69 -10.45 5.70
N SER A 111 -8.32 -11.60 5.53
CA SER A 111 -9.77 -11.74 5.74
C SER A 111 -10.03 -11.68 7.24
N ASP A 112 -10.84 -10.72 7.68
CA ASP A 112 -11.44 -10.78 9.02
C ASP A 112 -12.30 -12.04 9.03
N GLY A 113 -11.92 -13.03 9.84
CA GLY A 113 -12.71 -14.25 9.95
C GLY A 113 -14.13 -13.88 10.38
N GLU A 114 -15.14 -14.41 9.68
CA GLU A 114 -16.52 -14.38 10.17
C GLU A 114 -16.51 -14.70 11.67
N PRO A 115 -17.21 -13.92 12.53
CA PRO A 115 -17.42 -14.36 13.89
C PRO A 115 -18.15 -15.70 13.80
N SER A 116 -17.47 -16.78 14.18
CA SER A 116 -18.10 -18.08 14.37
C SER A 116 -19.19 -17.89 15.41
N ALA A 117 -20.44 -17.81 14.94
CA ALA A 117 -21.59 -17.88 15.82
C ALA A 117 -21.59 -19.28 16.43
N GLY A 118 -21.35 -19.33 17.75
CA GLY A 118 -21.53 -20.53 18.55
C GLY A 118 -23.00 -20.88 18.78
#